data_AF-A0A957TJZ7-F1
#
_entry.id   AF-A0A957TJZ7-F1
#
_cell.length_a   1.000
_cell.length_b   1.000
_cell.length_c   1.000
_cell.angle_alpha   90.00
_cell.angle_beta   90.00
_cell.angle_gamma   90.00
#
_symmetry.space_group_name_H-M   'P 1'
#
loop_
_entity.id
_entity.type
_entity.pdbx_description
1 polymer ?
#
loop_
_entity_poly.entity_id
_entity_poly.type
_entity_poly.pdbx_seq_one_letter_code
_entity_poly.pdbx_strand_id
1 'polypeptide(L)'
;MSEQSTESRFTNKDVADLLVLVADILQILDANRFRIIAFQNAAEAVKNYPQDLSALYHQGQLQSISGIGKGIAGALTELFETGTVAEF
;
A
#
# COMPACT_ATOMS: atom_id res chain seq x y z
N MET A 1 -20.20 3.15 26.12
CA MET A 1 -19.29 3.94 25.27
C MET A 1 -17.89 3.50 25.61
N SER A 2 -17.16 2.92 24.65
CA SER A 2 -15.73 3.12 24.36
C SER A 2 -15.28 2.04 23.37
N GLU A 3 -15.00 2.51 22.15
CA GLU A 3 -13.92 2.03 21.26
C GLU A 3 -14.03 0.60 20.72
N GLN A 4 -14.88 0.43 19.69
CA GLN A 4 -14.59 -0.53 18.64
C GLN A 4 -13.35 -0.03 17.89
N SER A 5 -12.17 -0.45 18.32
CA SER A 5 -10.95 -0.34 17.51
C SER A 5 -11.19 -1.09 16.21
N THR A 6 -11.30 -0.36 15.10
CA THR A 6 -11.29 -0.92 13.75
C THR A 6 -10.09 -1.86 13.65
N GLU A 7 -10.32 -3.16 13.53
CA GLU A 7 -9.24 -4.15 13.41
C GLU A 7 -8.52 -3.95 12.08
N SER A 8 -7.49 -3.09 12.08
CA SER A 8 -6.58 -2.92 10.97
C SER A 8 -5.71 -4.19 10.90
N ARG A 9 -6.01 -5.06 9.94
CA ARG A 9 -5.27 -6.32 9.73
C ARG A 9 -3.80 -6.07 9.33
N PHE A 10 -3.49 -4.89 8.82
CA PHE A 10 -2.17 -4.50 8.34
C PHE A 10 -1.82 -3.09 8.79
N THR A 11 -0.69 -2.94 9.46
CA THR A 11 -0.17 -1.61 9.82
C THR A 11 0.43 -0.92 8.59
N ASN A 12 0.59 0.40 8.63
CA ASN A 12 1.31 1.14 7.58
C ASN A 12 2.71 0.55 7.32
N LYS A 13 3.38 0.04 8.38
CA LYS A 13 4.67 -0.63 8.24
C LYS A 13 4.55 -1.92 7.44
N ASP A 14 3.58 -2.78 7.74
CA ASP A 14 3.38 -4.05 7.02
C ASP A 14 3.10 -3.80 5.54
N VAL A 15 2.26 -2.79 5.24
CA VAL A 15 1.96 -2.39 3.86
C VAL A 15 3.19 -1.85 3.16
N ALA A 16 3.99 -0.99 3.82
CA ALA A 16 5.22 -0.48 3.25
C ALA A 16 6.23 -1.60 2.96
N ASP A 17 6.41 -2.53 3.89
CA ASP A 17 7.32 -3.67 3.73
C ASP A 17 6.89 -4.57 2.56
N LEU A 18 5.58 -4.76 2.37
CA LEU A 18 5.04 -5.48 1.19
C LEU A 18 5.34 -4.72 -0.11
N LEU A 19 5.14 -3.41 -0.16
CA LEU A 19 5.43 -2.60 -1.35
C LEU A 19 6.93 -2.60 -1.71
N VAL A 20 7.81 -2.61 -0.71
CA VAL A 20 9.26 -2.80 -0.93
C VAL A 20 9.54 -4.17 -1.53
N LEU A 21 8.98 -5.24 -0.96
CA LEU A 21 9.16 -6.59 -1.49
C LEU A 21 8.74 -6.71 -2.96
N VAL A 22 7.61 -6.08 -3.32
CA VAL A 22 7.14 -6.04 -4.72
C VAL A 22 8.14 -5.28 -5.60
N ALA A 23 8.67 -4.15 -5.15
CA ALA A 23 9.68 -3.42 -5.90
C ALA A 23 10.95 -4.25 -6.14
N ASP A 24 11.40 -5.00 -5.13
CA ASP A 24 12.57 -5.87 -5.21
C ASP A 24 12.33 -7.03 -6.20
N ILE A 25 11.15 -7.66 -6.15
CA ILE A 25 10.76 -8.69 -7.11
C ILE A 25 10.75 -8.13 -8.54
N LEU A 26 10.12 -6.97 -8.75
CA LEU A 26 10.08 -6.32 -10.06
C LEU A 26 11.48 -5.96 -10.58
N GLN A 27 12.40 -5.60 -9.68
CA GLN A 27 13.80 -5.37 -10.04
C GLN A 27 14.52 -6.65 -10.45
N ILE A 28 14.30 -7.77 -9.74
CA ILE A 28 14.85 -9.09 -10.10
C ILE A 28 14.33 -9.55 -11.47
N LEU A 29 13.06 -9.27 -11.76
CA LEU A 29 12.42 -9.63 -13.03
C LEU A 29 12.77 -8.69 -14.21
N ASP A 30 13.67 -7.71 -14.00
CA ASP A 30 14.00 -6.65 -14.96
C ASP A 30 12.75 -5.97 -15.54
N ALA A 31 11.75 -5.77 -14.67
CA ALA A 31 10.50 -5.12 -15.06
C ALA A 31 10.72 -3.63 -15.34
N ASN A 32 9.69 -2.98 -15.85
CA ASN A 32 9.73 -1.56 -16.19
C ASN A 32 10.20 -0.69 -15.00
N ARG A 33 11.29 0.06 -15.19
CA ARG A 33 11.90 0.95 -14.19
C ARG A 33 10.91 1.92 -13.54
N PHE A 34 9.94 2.45 -14.30
CA PHE A 34 8.92 3.35 -13.76
C PHE A 34 8.00 2.63 -12.76
N ARG A 35 7.68 1.35 -12.99
CA ARG A 35 6.90 0.56 -12.02
C ARG A 35 7.69 0.34 -10.73
N ILE A 36 8.96 -0.06 -10.85
CA ILE A 36 9.84 -0.27 -9.68
C ILE A 36 9.90 1.00 -8.83
N ILE A 37 10.18 2.15 -9.44
CA ILE A 37 10.23 3.44 -8.74
C ILE A 37 8.87 3.81 -8.12
N ALA A 38 7.76 3.52 -8.80
CA ALA A 38 6.43 3.78 -8.26
C ALA A 38 6.17 3.00 -6.97
N PHE A 39 6.54 1.71 -6.93
CA PHE A 39 6.40 0.89 -5.72
C PHE A 39 7.32 1.35 -4.58
N GLN A 40 8.57 1.73 -4.89
CA GLN A 40 9.49 2.30 -3.90
C GLN A 40 8.95 3.60 -3.30
N ASN A 41 8.50 4.52 -4.14
CA ASN A 41 7.94 5.80 -3.70
C ASN A 41 6.66 5.60 -2.87
N ALA A 42 5.79 4.66 -3.26
CA ALA A 42 4.60 4.34 -2.50
C ALA A 42 4.95 3.73 -1.13
N ALA A 43 5.94 2.83 -1.05
CA ALA A 43 6.38 2.27 0.21
C ALA A 43 6.89 3.36 1.16
N GLU A 44 7.70 4.30 0.66
CA GLU A 44 8.22 5.41 1.45
C GLU A 44 7.10 6.36 1.90
N ALA A 45 6.15 6.66 1.01
CA ALA A 45 5.01 7.51 1.31
C ALA A 45 4.11 6.89 2.39
N VAL A 46 3.79 5.60 2.27
CA VAL A 46 2.97 4.84 3.23
C VAL A 46 3.64 4.76 4.59
N LYS A 47 4.93 4.42 4.62
CA LYS A 47 5.71 4.30 5.86
C LYS A 47 5.72 5.58 6.68
N ASN A 48 5.81 6.73 6.01
CA ASN A 48 5.88 8.05 6.63
C ASN A 48 4.50 8.72 6.77
N TYR A 49 3.41 8.07 6.34
CA TYR A 49 2.10 8.67 6.39
C TYR A 49 1.59 8.73 7.84
N PRO A 50 1.13 9.90 8.32
CA PRO A 50 0.78 10.07 9.74
C PRO A 50 -0.55 9.40 10.13
N GLN A 51 -1.42 9.12 9.16
CA GLN A 51 -2.71 8.47 9.39
C GLN A 51 -2.63 6.98 9.05
N ASP A 52 -3.47 6.18 9.70
CA ASP A 52 -3.65 4.77 9.37
C ASP A 52 -4.16 4.60 7.93
N LEU A 53 -3.47 3.77 7.15
CA LEU A 53 -3.86 3.44 5.79
C LEU A 53 -5.22 2.74 5.70
N SER A 54 -5.57 1.90 6.68
CA SER A 54 -6.88 1.25 6.74
C SER A 54 -7.99 2.28 6.89
N ALA A 55 -7.76 3.35 7.66
CA ALA A 55 -8.72 4.44 7.79
C ALA A 55 -8.89 5.19 6.45
N LEU A 56 -7.79 5.45 5.74
CA LEU A 56 -7.86 6.05 4.40
C LEU A 56 -8.52 5.14 3.37
N TYR A 57 -8.30 3.83 3.47
CA TYR A 57 -8.95 2.83 2.64
C TYR A 57 -10.48 2.88 2.83
N HIS A 58 -10.97 2.85 4.07
CA HIS A 58 -12.40 2.97 4.35
C HIS A 58 -13.02 4.30 3.87
N GLN A 59 -12.21 5.35 3.74
CA GLN A 59 -12.65 6.65 3.22
C GLN A 59 -12.54 6.75 1.69
N GLY A 60 -11.96 5.76 1.00
CA GLY A 60 -11.70 5.81 -0.44
C GLY A 60 -10.60 6.82 -0.82
N GLN A 61 -9.71 7.15 0.12
CA GLN A 61 -8.74 8.24 0.00
C GLN A 61 -7.29 7.77 -0.16
N LEU A 62 -7.03 6.51 -0.52
CA LEU A 62 -5.66 6.01 -0.72
C LEU A 62 -4.86 6.83 -1.75
N GLN A 63 -5.53 7.36 -2.78
CA GLN A 63 -4.90 8.21 -3.80
C GLN A 63 -4.58 9.64 -3.32
N SER A 64 -4.98 10.00 -2.10
CA SER A 64 -4.59 11.28 -1.48
C SER A 64 -3.13 11.26 -1.00
N ILE A 65 -2.54 10.08 -0.83
CA ILE A 65 -1.13 9.93 -0.47
C ILE A 65 -0.28 10.21 -1.72
N SER A 66 0.52 11.27 -1.65
CA SER A 66 1.50 11.57 -2.69
C SER A 66 2.46 10.38 -2.87
N GLY A 67 2.54 9.82 -4.07
CA GLY A 67 3.27 8.59 -4.37
C GLY A 67 2.39 7.37 -4.60
N ILE A 68 1.09 7.42 -4.24
CA ILE A 68 0.13 6.35 -4.53
C ILE A 68 -0.72 6.73 -5.75
N GLY A 69 -0.41 6.10 -6.90
CA GLY A 69 -1.21 6.20 -8.11
C GLY A 69 -2.38 5.21 -8.14
N LYS A 70 -3.21 5.28 -9.20
CA LYS A 70 -4.39 4.41 -9.38
C LYS A 70 -4.09 2.91 -9.27
N GLY A 71 -2.99 2.45 -9.88
CA GLY A 71 -2.62 1.03 -9.86
C GLY A 71 -2.24 0.55 -8.45
N ILE A 72 -1.43 1.33 -7.74
CA ILE A 72 -1.03 0.99 -6.36
C ILE A 72 -2.22 1.07 -5.41
N ALA A 73 -3.08 2.08 -5.56
CA ALA A 73 -4.32 2.17 -4.80
C ALA A 73 -5.24 0.96 -5.02
N GLY A 74 -5.30 0.44 -6.26
CA GLY A 74 -6.02 -0.80 -6.59
C GLY A 74 -5.44 -2.01 -5.87
N ALA A 75 -4.12 -2.23 -5.97
CA ALA A 75 -3.44 -3.33 -5.29
C ALA A 75 -3.60 -3.26 -3.75
N LEU A 76 -3.55 -2.05 -3.18
CA LEU A 76 -3.79 -1.85 -1.74
C LEU A 76 -5.26 -2.11 -1.37
N THR A 77 -6.20 -1.73 -2.23
CA THR A 77 -7.62 -2.03 -2.02
C THR A 77 -7.86 -3.54 -2.00
N GLU A 78 -7.28 -4.27 -2.95
CA GLU A 78 -7.34 -5.73 -2.99
C GLU A 78 -6.73 -6.38 -1.73
N LEU A 79 -5.61 -5.84 -1.24
CA LEU A 79 -4.97 -6.27 0.01
C LEU A 79 -5.92 -6.13 1.21
N PHE A 80 -6.60 -4.99 1.34
CA PHE A 80 -7.53 -4.74 2.44
C PHE A 80 -8.84 -5.54 2.30
N GLU A 81 -9.29 -5.84 1.08
CA GLU A 81 -10.52 -6.60 0.83
C GLU A 81 -10.35 -8.11 0.99
N THR A 82 -9.26 -8.66 0.44
CA THR A 82 -9.07 -10.11 0.31
C THR A 82 -7.99 -10.66 1.26
N GLY A 83 -7.15 -9.78 1.81
CA GLY A 83 -5.96 -10.17 2.57
C GLY A 83 -4.82 -10.69 1.69
N THR A 84 -4.99 -10.69 0.37
CA THR A 84 -4.02 -11.10 -0.64
C THR A 84 -3.95 -10.06 -1.75
N VAL A 85 -2.90 -10.08 -2.55
CA VAL A 85 -2.85 -9.29 -3.78
C VAL A 85 -2.48 -10.23 -4.91
N ALA A 86 -3.37 -10.37 -5.89
CA ALA A 86 -3.13 -11.21 -7.06
C ALA A 86 -2.30 -10.49 -8.14
N GLU A 87 -2.19 -9.16 -8.06
CA GLU A 87 -1.55 -8.33 -9.09
C GLU A 87 -0.02 -8.16 -8.94
N PHE A 88 0.61 -8.88 -8.01
CA PHE A 88 2.06 -8.85 -7.79
C PHE A 88 2.80 -10.01 -8.46
#